data_AF-A0A6A0IMQ3-F1
#
_entry.id   AF-A0A6A0IMQ3-F1
#
_cell.length_a   1.000
_cell.length_b   1.000
_cell.length_c   1.000
_cell.angle_alpha   90.00
_cell.angle_beta   90.00
_cell.angle_gamma   90.00
#
_symmetry.space_group_name_H-M   'P 1'
#
loop_
_entity.id
_entity.type
_entity.pdbx_description
1 polymer ?
#
loop_
_entity_poly.entity_id
_entity_poly.type
_entity_poly.pdbx_seq_one_letter_code
_entity_poly.pdbx_strand_id
1 'polypeptide(L)'
;MLDAGKTEVATTRLAKKEPLGDADVRRLLASVDEVLVAKGKGLRRLSAGGATLADLKGPTGSFRAPMLKAGRRLLVGFSAGALSELLGKR
;
A
#
# COMPACT_ATOMS: atom_id res chain seq x y z
N MET A 1 1.30 -16.46 3.15
CA MET A 1 2.13 -15.75 2.14
C MET A 1 3.13 -14.78 2.79
N LEU A 2 2.76 -14.09 3.89
CA LEU A 2 3.71 -13.39 4.77
C LEU A 2 4.44 -14.34 5.73
N ASP A 3 3.76 -15.37 6.26
CA ASP A 3 4.35 -16.41 7.12
C ASP A 3 5.54 -17.16 6.50
N ALA A 4 5.52 -17.32 5.18
CA ALA A 4 6.56 -18.04 4.45
C ALA A 4 7.88 -17.26 4.35
N GLY A 5 7.94 -16.01 4.81
CA GLY A 5 9.11 -15.12 4.65
C GLY A 5 9.81 -14.71 5.95
N LYS A 6 9.42 -15.23 7.12
CA LYS A 6 9.80 -14.65 8.44
C LYS A 6 9.56 -13.13 8.49
N THR A 7 8.50 -12.66 7.80
CA THR A 7 8.14 -11.24 7.77
C THR A 7 7.18 -10.96 8.91
N GLU A 8 7.63 -10.20 9.91
CA GLU A 8 6.76 -9.76 11.01
C GLU A 8 5.87 -8.59 10.60
N VAL A 9 4.60 -8.66 11.00
CA VAL A 9 3.65 -7.57 10.82
C VAL A 9 3.75 -6.64 12.03
N ALA A 10 4.54 -5.58 11.90
CA ALA A 10 4.73 -4.61 12.98
C ALA A 10 3.45 -3.86 13.37
N THR A 11 2.52 -3.64 12.44
CA THR A 11 1.28 -2.90 12.71
C THR A 11 0.17 -3.39 11.80
N THR A 12 -1.00 -3.69 12.37
CA THR A 12 -2.20 -4.04 11.63
C THR A 12 -3.29 -3.02 11.91
N ARG A 13 -3.86 -2.44 10.86
CA ARG A 13 -5.07 -1.60 10.94
C ARG A 13 -6.19 -2.21 10.11
N LEU A 14 -7.28 -2.54 10.78
CA LEU A 14 -8.47 -3.09 10.14
C LEU A 14 -9.36 -1.94 9.70
N ALA A 15 -9.59 -1.80 8.39
CA ALA A 15 -10.43 -0.73 7.83
C ALA A 15 -11.86 -0.70 8.41
N LYS A 16 -12.37 -1.82 8.94
CA LYS A 16 -13.68 -1.90 9.61
C LYS A 16 -13.69 -1.34 11.03
N LYS A 17 -12.55 -1.31 11.72
CA LYS A 17 -12.42 -0.85 13.12
C LYS A 17 -11.76 0.52 13.21
N GLU A 18 -10.71 0.73 12.42
CA GLU A 18 -9.95 1.97 12.32
C GLU A 18 -9.82 2.33 10.83
N PRO A 19 -10.83 3.01 10.25
CA PRO A 19 -10.75 3.46 8.87
C PRO A 19 -9.61 4.47 8.71
N LEU A 20 -8.85 4.35 7.63
CA LEU A 20 -7.82 5.32 7.27
C LEU A 20 -8.48 6.62 6.82
N GLY A 21 -8.19 7.72 7.51
CA GLY A 21 -8.58 9.06 7.07
C GLY A 21 -7.58 9.65 6.08
N ASP A 22 -7.99 10.72 5.40
CA ASP A 22 -7.12 11.46 4.48
C ASP A 22 -5.83 11.95 5.17
N ALA A 23 -5.89 12.33 6.44
CA ALA A 23 -4.72 12.75 7.23
C ALA A 23 -3.75 11.60 7.50
N ASP A 24 -4.25 10.40 7.82
CA ASP A 24 -3.41 9.22 8.04
C ASP A 24 -2.68 8.82 6.76
N VAL A 25 -3.39 8.85 5.63
CA VAL A 25 -2.80 8.49 4.33
C VAL A 25 -1.76 9.52 3.90
N ARG A 26 -1.97 10.82 4.17
CA ARG A 26 -0.94 11.85 3.95
C ARG A 26 0.32 11.59 4.78
N ARG A 27 0.17 11.23 6.07
CA ARG A 27 1.30 10.85 6.92
C ARG A 27 2.00 9.60 6.40
N LEU A 28 1.24 8.62 5.92
CA LEU A 28 1.77 7.40 5.33
C LEU A 28 2.58 7.70 4.07
N LEU A 29 2.05 8.52 3.15
CA LEU A 29 2.73 8.98 1.94
C LEU A 29 4.01 9.75 2.25
N ALA A 30 4.01 10.61 3.27
CA ALA A 30 5.22 11.33 3.70
C ALA A 30 6.31 10.40 4.28
N SER A 31 5.96 9.17 4.66
CA SER A 31 6.89 8.20 5.27
C SER A 31 7.48 7.19 4.28
N VAL A 32 7.17 7.32 2.99
CA VAL A 32 7.61 6.44 1.91
C VAL A 32 8.18 7.26 0.76
N ASP A 33 9.02 6.65 -0.07
CA ASP A 33 9.60 7.27 -1.26
C ASP A 33 8.87 6.83 -2.53
N GLU A 34 8.33 5.60 -2.51
CA GLU A 34 7.69 4.95 -3.66
C GLU A 34 6.33 4.35 -3.30
N VAL A 35 5.38 4.50 -4.22
CA VAL A 35 4.00 4.01 -4.10
C VAL A 35 3.66 3.13 -5.31
N LEU A 36 3.30 1.89 -5.03
CA LEU A 36 2.85 0.87 -5.97
C LEU A 36 1.33 0.79 -5.91
N VAL A 37 0.62 1.27 -6.92
CA VAL A 37 -0.84 1.20 -6.97
C VAL A 37 -1.26 0.06 -7.90
N ALA A 38 -1.76 -1.02 -7.30
CA ALA A 38 -2.27 -2.18 -8.01
C ALA A 38 -3.78 -2.04 -8.26
N LYS A 39 -4.17 -1.98 -9.55
CA LYS A 39 -5.56 -1.90 -10.02
C LYS A 39 -5.86 -3.08 -10.95
N GLY A 40 -6.37 -4.17 -10.37
CA GLY A 40 -6.63 -5.40 -11.12
C GLY A 40 -5.32 -5.98 -11.68
N LYS A 41 -5.23 -6.10 -13.01
CA LYS A 41 -4.00 -6.53 -13.71
C LYS A 41 -2.98 -5.40 -13.89
N GLY A 42 -3.36 -4.15 -13.68
CA GLY A 42 -2.48 -2.99 -13.85
C GLY A 42 -1.68 -2.67 -12.58
N LEU A 43 -0.41 -2.29 -12.75
CA LEU A 43 0.46 -1.78 -11.70
C LEU A 43 1.00 -0.42 -12.12
N ARG A 44 0.78 0.60 -11.30
CA ARG A 44 1.36 1.93 -11.48
C ARG A 44 2.41 2.18 -10.39
N ARG A 45 3.61 2.61 -10.78
CA ARG A 45 4.62 3.14 -9.87
C ARG A 45 4.57 4.65 -9.86
N LEU A 46 4.48 5.23 -8.68
CA LEU A 46 4.50 6.67 -8.44
C LEU A 46 5.55 6.96 -7.38
N SER A 47 6.20 8.11 -7.48
CA SER A 47 6.93 8.66 -6.34
C SER A 47 5.94 9.14 -5.27
N ALA A 48 6.35 9.19 -4.01
CA ALA A 48 5.50 9.65 -2.93
C ALA A 48 4.96 11.08 -3.16
N GLY A 49 5.77 11.98 -3.74
CA GLY A 49 5.33 13.34 -4.09
C GLY A 49 4.42 13.41 -5.33
N GLY A 50 4.43 12.38 -6.18
CA GLY A 50 3.56 12.29 -7.37
C GLY A 50 2.26 11.53 -7.12
N ALA A 51 2.13 10.84 -5.99
CA ALA A 51 0.92 10.09 -5.63
C ALA A 51 -0.12 11.01 -4.98
N THR A 52 -1.33 11.04 -5.53
CA THR A 52 -2.44 11.78 -4.92
C THR A 52 -3.32 10.87 -4.08
N LEU A 53 -4.10 11.43 -3.14
CA LEU A 53 -5.10 10.65 -2.39
C LEU A 53 -6.12 9.97 -3.33
N ALA A 54 -6.45 10.61 -4.45
CA ALA A 54 -7.37 10.07 -5.44
C ALA A 54 -6.80 8.83 -6.14
N ASP A 55 -5.48 8.77 -6.36
CA ASP A 55 -4.84 7.58 -6.96
C ASP A 55 -5.01 6.32 -6.10
N LEU A 56 -5.07 6.50 -4.78
CA LEU A 56 -5.17 5.44 -3.77
C LEU A 56 -6.62 5.06 -3.44
N LYS A 57 -7.60 5.87 -3.85
CA LYS A 57 -9.03 5.61 -3.63
C LYS A 57 -9.57 4.62 -4.68
N GLY A 58 -10.51 3.79 -4.23
CA GLY A 58 -11.27 2.88 -5.07
C GLY A 58 -12.48 3.58 -5.73
N PRO A 59 -13.25 2.84 -6.55
CA PRO A 59 -14.41 3.38 -7.26
C PRO A 59 -15.50 3.92 -6.31
N THR A 60 -15.55 3.44 -5.07
CA THR A 60 -16.50 3.87 -4.03
C THR A 60 -15.99 5.04 -3.17
N GLY A 61 -14.81 5.62 -3.49
CA GLY A 61 -14.22 6.72 -2.74
C GLY A 61 -13.45 6.32 -1.47
N SER A 62 -13.60 5.08 -0.99
CA SER A 62 -12.79 4.54 0.11
C SER A 62 -11.37 4.20 -0.35
N PHE A 63 -10.39 4.28 0.56
CA PHE A 63 -9.02 3.84 0.26
C PHE A 63 -8.98 2.37 -0.11
N ARG A 64 -8.20 2.05 -1.14
CA ARG A 64 -8.11 0.70 -1.67
C ARG A 64 -7.30 -0.18 -0.72
N ALA A 65 -7.97 -1.16 -0.11
CA ALA A 65 -7.33 -2.22 0.65
C ALA A 65 -6.91 -3.40 -0.27
N PRO A 66 -5.93 -4.23 0.14
CA PRO A 66 -5.02 -4.04 1.27
C PRO A 66 -4.00 -2.92 1.00
N MET A 67 -3.49 -2.29 2.06
CA MET A 67 -2.32 -1.38 1.99
C MET A 67 -1.19 -1.98 2.80
N LEU A 68 -0.01 -2.10 2.19
CA LEU A 68 1.16 -2.75 2.78
C LEU A 68 2.35 -1.81 2.67
N LYS A 69 2.88 -1.37 3.81
CA LYS A 69 4.13 -0.63 3.87
C LYS A 69 5.27 -1.59 4.21
N ALA A 70 6.33 -1.58 3.42
CA ALA A 70 7.59 -2.25 3.75
C ALA A 70 8.74 -1.24 3.57
N GLY A 71 9.42 -0.91 4.66
CA GLY A 71 10.43 0.16 4.65
C GLY A 71 9.86 1.48 4.15
N ARG A 72 10.45 2.03 3.07
CA ARG A 72 10.01 3.27 2.40
C ARG A 72 9.17 3.03 1.14
N ARG A 73 8.55 1.85 1.01
CA ARG A 73 7.69 1.50 -0.12
C ARG A 73 6.28 1.21 0.37
N LEU A 74 5.29 1.69 -0.36
CA LEU A 74 3.87 1.46 -0.08
C LEU A 74 3.20 0.74 -1.26
N LEU A 75 2.63 -0.44 -1.01
CA LEU A 75 1.74 -1.12 -1.94
C LEU A 75 0.28 -0.83 -1.56
N VAL A 76 -0.50 -0.41 -2.56
CA VAL A 76 -1.94 -0.13 -2.43
C VAL A 76 -2.71 -1.05 -3.36
N GLY A 77 -3.63 -1.84 -2.78
CA GLY A 77 -4.24 -2.97 -3.44
C GLY A 77 -3.36 -4.23 -3.40
N PHE A 78 -3.78 -5.25 -4.16
CA PHE A 78 -3.06 -6.52 -4.25
C PHE A 78 -2.53 -6.77 -5.67
N SER A 79 -1.26 -7.12 -5.76
CA SER A 79 -0.61 -7.71 -6.94
C SER A 79 0.47 -8.67 -6.45
N ALA A 80 0.42 -9.92 -6.92
CA ALA A 80 1.36 -10.95 -6.48
C ALA A 80 2.82 -10.58 -6.81
N GLY A 81 3.08 -10.09 -8.02
CA GLY A 81 4.42 -9.66 -8.43
C GLY A 81 4.93 -8.45 -7.63
N ALA A 82 4.09 -7.44 -7.44
CA ALA A 82 4.47 -6.26 -6.65
C ALA A 82 4.71 -6.59 -5.18
N LEU A 83 3.95 -7.54 -4.62
CA LEU A 83 4.14 -8.01 -3.26
C LEU A 83 5.44 -8.82 -3.13
N SER A 84 5.76 -9.71 -4.07
CA SER A 84 7.04 -10.43 -4.07
C SER A 84 8.22 -9.45 -4.15
N GLU A 85 8.14 -8.45 -5.02
CA GLU A 85 9.13 -7.38 -5.13
C GLU A 85 9.26 -6.57 -3.83
N LEU A 86 8.13 -6.19 -3.23
CA LEU A 86 8.10 -5.45 -1.97
C LEU A 86 8.77 -6.23 -0.83
N LEU A 87 8.60 -7.56 -0.83
CA LEU A 87 9.18 -8.47 0.16
C LEU A 87 10.62 -8.91 -0.18
N GLY A 88 11.20 -8.42 -1.29
CA GLY A 88 12.54 -8.80 -1.72
C GLY A 88 12.68 -10.26 -2.19
N LYS A 89 11.57 -10.95 -2.44
CA LYS A 89 11.54 -12.29 -3.00
C LYS A 89 11.70 -12.18 -4.51
N ARG A 90 12.95 -12.21 -4.97
CA ARG A 90 13.29 -12.41 -6.39
C ARG A 90 13.24 -13.89 -6.74
#